data_AF-A0A351CEQ8-F1
#
_entry.id   AF-A0A351CEQ8-F1
#
_cell.length_a   1.000
_cell.length_b   1.000
_cell.length_c   1.000
_cell.angle_alpha   90.00
_cell.angle_beta   90.00
_cell.angle_gamma   90.00
#
_symmetry.space_group_name_H-M   'P 1'
#
loop_
_entity.id
_entity.type
_entity.pdbx_description
1 polymer ?
#
loop_
_entity_poly.entity_id
_entity_poly.type
_entity_poly.pdbx_seq_one_letter_code
_entity_poly.pdbx_strand_id
1 'polypeptide(L)'
;MKRTITILVSLILAISLFSCAGPTQQERGTKTGALIGAAAGAILGQAIGRNTTATILGAGIGAAVGGISGNQIGSYMDRQEQELRAAMAQSEAASIQRTQNVLTATFKSEVMFDFDSSTLKPGAYSEMDRVAVILNKYPQTTIRVEGHTDSKGSEAYNQTLSEKRAMAVKNALT
;
A
#
# COMPACT_ATOMS: atom_id res chain seq x y z
N MET A 1 -14.84 -40.13 -46.08
CA MET A 1 -14.06 -40.44 -44.85
C MET A 1 -12.63 -39.88 -44.88
N LYS A 2 -11.82 -40.11 -45.93
CA LYS A 2 -10.43 -39.57 -45.97
C LYS A 2 -10.37 -38.03 -45.96
N ARG A 3 -11.21 -37.35 -46.73
CA ARG A 3 -11.28 -35.87 -46.78
C ARG A 3 -11.76 -35.21 -45.48
N THR A 4 -12.69 -35.83 -44.76
CA THR A 4 -13.19 -35.31 -43.47
C THR A 4 -12.14 -35.45 -42.38
N ILE A 5 -11.32 -36.51 -42.41
CA ILE A 5 -10.18 -36.69 -41.49
C ILE A 5 -9.08 -35.65 -41.78
N THR A 6 -8.78 -35.35 -43.04
CA THR A 6 -7.78 -34.32 -43.38
C THR A 6 -8.20 -32.90 -42.94
N ILE A 7 -9.50 -32.57 -43.05
CA ILE A 7 -10.04 -31.29 -42.57
C ILE A 7 -9.99 -31.21 -41.03
N LEU A 8 -10.31 -32.31 -40.33
CA LEU A 8 -10.26 -32.33 -38.87
C LEU A 8 -8.82 -32.19 -38.33
N VAL A 9 -7.86 -32.87 -38.96
CA VAL A 9 -6.44 -32.81 -38.57
C VAL A 9 -5.83 -31.43 -38.86
N SER A 10 -6.20 -30.79 -39.97
CA SER A 10 -5.74 -29.43 -40.27
C SER A 10 -6.35 -28.38 -39.35
N LEU A 11 -7.60 -28.57 -38.91
CA LEU A 11 -8.23 -27.69 -37.92
C LEU A 11 -7.58 -27.81 -36.53
N ILE A 12 -7.24 -29.03 -36.11
CA ILE A 12 -6.54 -29.28 -34.83
C ILE A 12 -5.11 -28.70 -34.84
N LEU A 13 -4.42 -28.78 -35.98
CA LEU A 13 -3.07 -28.22 -36.15
C LEU A 13 -3.06 -26.68 -36.20
N ALA A 14 -4.17 -26.05 -36.64
CA ALA A 14 -4.30 -24.59 -36.61
C ALA A 14 -4.55 -24.05 -35.19
N ILE A 15 -5.21 -24.81 -34.33
CA ILE A 15 -5.50 -24.41 -32.94
C ILE A 15 -4.25 -24.45 -32.06
N SER A 16 -3.31 -25.37 -32.32
CA SER A 16 -2.07 -25.47 -31.55
C SER A 16 -1.06 -24.34 -31.80
N LEU A 17 -1.18 -23.59 -32.91
CA LEU A 17 -0.32 -22.44 -33.20
C LEU A 17 -0.74 -21.14 -32.48
N PHE A 18 -1.96 -21.05 -31.93
CA PHE A 18 -2.43 -19.89 -31.15
C PHE A 18 -2.12 -19.98 -29.64
N SER A 19 -1.60 -21.12 -29.16
CA SER A 19 -1.40 -21.38 -27.72
C SER A 19 -0.03 -20.91 -27.18
N CYS A 20 0.78 -20.24 -27.99
CA CYS A 20 2.10 -19.72 -27.56
C CYS A 20 2.08 -18.29 -27.01
N ALA A 21 0.92 -17.63 -26.94
CA ALA A 21 0.78 -16.36 -26.24
C ALA A 21 0.62 -16.62 -24.74
N GLY A 22 1.72 -16.58 -23.98
CA GLY A 22 1.66 -16.54 -22.52
C GLY A 22 0.81 -15.35 -22.04
N PRO A 23 0.26 -15.41 -20.81
CA PRO A 23 -0.59 -14.34 -20.30
C PRO A 23 0.14 -13.01 -20.39
N THR A 24 -0.57 -11.99 -20.89
CA THR A 24 0.00 -10.68 -21.15
C THR A 24 0.53 -10.07 -19.85
N GLN A 25 1.52 -9.17 -19.91
CA GLN A 25 2.02 -8.46 -18.72
C GLN A 25 0.88 -7.77 -17.95
N GLN A 26 -0.15 -7.32 -18.66
CA GLN A 26 -1.35 -6.73 -18.10
C GLN A 26 -2.19 -7.71 -17.27
N GLU A 27 -2.42 -8.93 -17.77
CA GLU A 27 -3.10 -9.99 -17.01
C GLU A 27 -2.29 -10.42 -15.78
N ARG A 28 -0.95 -10.48 -15.90
CA ARG A 28 -0.07 -10.82 -14.78
C ARG A 28 -0.07 -9.75 -13.68
N GLY A 29 0.00 -8.47 -14.05
CA GLY A 29 -0.04 -7.35 -13.11
C GLY A 29 -1.39 -7.23 -12.41
N THR A 30 -2.49 -7.37 -13.16
CA THR A 30 -3.86 -7.37 -12.64
C THR A 30 -4.08 -8.54 -11.67
N LYS A 31 -3.70 -9.75 -12.08
CA LYS A 31 -3.88 -10.95 -11.26
C LYS A 31 -3.01 -10.93 -10.00
N THR A 32 -1.75 -10.52 -10.12
CA THR A 32 -0.83 -10.42 -8.97
C THR A 32 -1.25 -9.31 -8.01
N GLY A 33 -1.62 -8.14 -8.54
CA GLY A 33 -2.08 -7.01 -7.76
C GLY A 33 -3.37 -7.32 -6.99
N ALA A 34 -4.36 -7.94 -7.65
CA ALA A 34 -5.60 -8.37 -6.99
C ALA A 34 -5.33 -9.32 -5.82
N LEU A 35 -4.40 -10.27 -6.01
CA LEU A 35 -4.10 -11.30 -5.02
C LEU A 35 -3.39 -10.71 -3.80
N ILE A 36 -2.41 -9.84 -4.02
CA ILE A 36 -1.69 -9.12 -2.95
C ILE A 36 -2.64 -8.17 -2.22
N GLY A 37 -3.41 -7.39 -2.98
CA GLY A 37 -4.39 -6.47 -2.43
C GLY A 37 -5.43 -7.19 -1.57
N ALA A 38 -5.93 -8.35 -2.02
CA ALA A 38 -6.86 -9.18 -1.27
C ALA A 38 -6.26 -9.65 0.06
N ALA A 39 -5.03 -10.16 0.04
CA ALA A 39 -4.36 -10.63 1.24
C ALA A 39 -4.13 -9.49 2.24
N ALA A 40 -3.62 -8.35 1.79
CA ALA A 40 -3.40 -7.17 2.62
C ALA A 40 -4.72 -6.62 3.19
N GLY A 41 -5.75 -6.52 2.34
CA GLY A 41 -7.08 -6.08 2.75
C GLY A 41 -7.74 -7.03 3.76
N ALA A 42 -7.54 -8.34 3.62
CA ALA A 42 -8.04 -9.34 4.57
C ALA A 42 -7.43 -9.16 5.96
N ILE A 43 -6.10 -9.00 6.02
CA ILE A 43 -5.37 -8.79 7.28
C ILE A 43 -5.85 -7.50 7.97
N LEU A 44 -5.97 -6.41 7.20
CA LEU A 44 -6.45 -5.13 7.73
C LEU A 44 -7.92 -5.19 8.18
N GLY A 45 -8.77 -5.85 7.40
CA GLY A 45 -10.17 -6.10 7.75
C GLY A 45 -10.31 -6.89 9.05
N GLN A 46 -9.45 -7.89 9.27
CA GLN A 46 -9.41 -8.66 10.50
C GLN A 46 -8.92 -7.83 11.69
N ALA A 47 -7.87 -7.02 11.53
CA ALA A 47 -7.34 -6.20 12.61
C ALA A 47 -8.37 -5.15 13.08
N ILE A 48 -9.14 -4.57 12.15
CA ILE A 48 -10.12 -3.52 12.44
C ILE A 48 -11.44 -4.11 12.94
N GLY A 49 -12.00 -5.10 12.24
CA GLY A 49 -13.33 -5.62 12.57
C GLY A 49 -13.32 -6.82 13.51
N ARG A 50 -12.16 -7.49 13.68
CA ARG A 50 -11.96 -8.72 14.47
C ARG A 50 -12.98 -9.83 14.16
N ASN A 51 -13.58 -9.82 12.97
CA ASN A 51 -14.60 -10.76 12.53
C ASN A 51 -14.41 -11.14 11.05
N THR A 52 -14.91 -12.32 10.68
CA THR A 52 -14.76 -12.88 9.34
C THR A 52 -15.40 -12.02 8.26
N THR A 53 -16.51 -11.33 8.56
CA THR A 53 -17.18 -10.42 7.62
C THR A 53 -16.29 -9.25 7.25
N ALA A 54 -15.58 -8.67 8.22
CA ALA A 54 -14.64 -7.58 8.01
C ALA A 54 -13.37 -8.04 7.26
N THR A 55 -12.89 -9.25 7.53
CA THR A 55 -11.82 -9.90 6.75
C THR A 55 -12.22 -10.06 5.28
N ILE A 56 -13.40 -10.60 5.00
CA ILE A 56 -13.88 -10.83 3.63
C ILE A 56 -14.14 -9.49 2.92
N LEU A 57 -14.74 -8.52 3.62
CA LEU A 57 -14.98 -7.18 3.07
C LEU A 57 -13.65 -6.48 2.75
N GLY A 58 -12.69 -6.54 3.67
CA GLY A 58 -11.34 -6.02 3.46
C GLY A 58 -10.63 -6.71 2.30
N ALA A 59 -10.75 -8.04 2.19
CA ALA A 59 -10.19 -8.79 1.07
C ALA A 59 -10.80 -8.38 -0.27
N GLY A 60 -12.13 -8.18 -0.34
CA GLY A 60 -12.81 -7.74 -1.57
C GLY A 60 -12.38 -6.35 -2.00
N ILE A 61 -12.31 -5.39 -1.06
CA ILE A 61 -11.85 -4.02 -1.33
C ILE A 61 -10.37 -4.04 -1.76
N GLY A 62 -9.55 -4.80 -1.04
CA GLY A 62 -8.14 -4.96 -1.35
C GLY A 62 -7.91 -5.61 -2.72
N ALA A 63 -8.70 -6.62 -3.09
CA ALA A 63 -8.64 -7.26 -4.39
C ALA A 63 -9.04 -6.30 -5.51
N ALA A 64 -10.08 -5.50 -5.29
CA ALA A 64 -10.52 -4.50 -6.25
C ALA A 64 -9.41 -3.46 -6.47
N VAL A 65 -8.89 -2.83 -5.41
CA VAL A 65 -7.81 -1.83 -5.51
C VAL A 65 -6.52 -2.43 -6.08
N GLY A 66 -6.21 -3.67 -5.72
CA GLY A 66 -5.06 -4.40 -6.25
C GLY A 66 -5.21 -4.82 -7.71
N GLY A 67 -6.41 -5.20 -8.15
CA GLY A 67 -6.65 -5.78 -9.48
C GLY A 67 -6.56 -4.79 -10.62
N ILE A 68 -7.02 -3.56 -10.44
CA ILE A 68 -6.96 -2.51 -11.48
C ILE A 68 -5.57 -1.86 -11.63
N SER A 69 -4.57 -2.26 -10.83
CA SER A 69 -3.30 -1.53 -10.70
C SER A 69 -2.14 -2.01 -11.58
N GLY A 70 -2.34 -3.05 -12.41
CA GLY A 70 -1.27 -3.85 -13.02
C GLY A 70 -0.37 -3.24 -14.11
N ASN A 71 -0.54 -2.00 -14.54
CA ASN A 71 0.33 -1.41 -15.60
C ASN A 71 0.61 0.10 -15.46
N GLN A 72 -0.31 0.88 -14.90
CA GLN A 72 -0.15 2.34 -14.78
C GLN A 72 0.40 2.80 -13.42
N ILE A 73 0.12 2.04 -12.35
CA ILE A 73 0.52 2.44 -10.99
C ILE A 73 2.03 2.28 -10.76
N GLY A 74 2.72 1.38 -11.47
CA GLY A 74 4.17 1.20 -11.31
C GLY A 74 4.95 2.51 -11.51
N SER A 75 4.75 3.19 -12.65
CA SER A 75 5.45 4.45 -12.94
C SER A 75 5.06 5.60 -11.99
N TYR A 76 3.83 5.59 -11.48
CA TYR A 76 3.34 6.56 -10.51
C TYR A 76 3.99 6.34 -9.13
N MET A 77 4.02 5.09 -8.66
CA MET A 77 4.62 4.70 -7.38
C MET A 77 6.13 4.88 -7.38
N ASP A 78 6.81 4.61 -8.50
CA ASP A 78 8.26 4.80 -8.62
C ASP A 78 8.63 6.29 -8.52
N ARG A 79 7.84 7.17 -9.15
CA ARG A 79 8.01 8.63 -9.01
C ARG A 79 7.69 9.10 -7.59
N GLN A 80 6.61 8.60 -7.01
CA GLN A 80 6.23 8.92 -5.64
C GLN A 80 7.31 8.50 -4.64
N GLU A 81 7.87 7.30 -4.79
CA GLU A 81 8.98 6.84 -3.96
C GLU A 81 10.22 7.71 -4.12
N GLN A 82 10.61 8.02 -5.37
CA GLN A 82 11.81 8.83 -5.62
C GLN A 82 11.67 10.23 -5.03
N GLU A 83 10.51 10.87 -5.20
CA GLU A 83 10.26 12.20 -4.66
C GLU A 83 10.14 12.20 -3.14
N LEU A 84 9.49 11.20 -2.54
CA LEU A 84 9.43 11.07 -1.09
C LEU A 84 10.82 10.80 -0.51
N ARG A 85 11.62 9.91 -1.11
CA ARG A 85 13.01 9.68 -0.71
C ARG A 85 13.84 10.95 -0.84
N ALA A 86 13.64 11.75 -1.89
CA ALA A 86 14.36 13.01 -2.07
C ALA A 86 13.96 14.06 -1.01
N ALA A 87 12.66 14.20 -0.72
CA ALA A 87 12.15 15.09 0.31
C ALA A 87 12.68 14.71 1.71
N MET A 88 12.80 13.41 1.97
CA MET A 88 13.24 12.87 3.26
C MET A 88 14.76 12.65 3.35
N ALA A 89 15.52 12.80 2.25
CA ALA A 89 16.98 12.62 2.25
C ALA A 89 17.71 13.61 3.15
N GLN A 90 17.08 14.74 3.46
CA GLN A 90 17.62 15.77 4.37
C GLN A 90 17.24 15.52 5.84
N SER A 91 16.35 14.57 6.12
CA SER A 91 15.89 14.27 7.48
C SER A 91 16.52 12.98 8.00
N GLU A 92 17.40 13.10 8.99
CA GLU A 92 17.95 11.95 9.74
C GLU A 92 16.90 11.31 10.69
N ALA A 93 15.74 11.94 10.80
CA ALA A 93 14.65 11.54 11.69
C ALA A 93 13.66 10.57 11.04
N ALA A 94 13.73 10.38 9.72
CA ALA A 94 12.80 9.55 8.98
C ALA A 94 13.51 8.48 8.13
N SER A 95 12.86 7.34 7.96
CA SER A 95 13.31 6.27 7.07
C SER A 95 12.18 5.87 6.13
N ILE A 96 12.52 5.56 4.88
CA ILE A 96 11.57 5.17 3.84
C ILE A 96 11.81 3.70 3.49
N GLN A 97 10.76 2.89 3.60
CA GLN A 97 10.80 1.48 3.22
C GLN A 97 9.68 1.20 2.22
N ARG A 98 10.01 0.48 1.14
CA ARG A 98 9.04 0.00 0.17
C ARG A 98 8.83 -1.49 0.37
N THR A 99 7.58 -1.86 0.62
CA THR A 99 7.14 -3.26 0.70
C THR A 99 6.04 -3.48 -0.32
N GLN A 100 6.38 -4.15 -1.42
CA GLN A 100 5.47 -4.40 -2.55
C GLN A 100 4.86 -3.10 -3.10
N ASN A 101 3.60 -2.84 -2.75
CA ASN A 101 2.79 -1.70 -3.20
C ASN A 101 2.59 -0.65 -2.09
N VAL A 102 3.29 -0.77 -0.96
CA VAL A 102 3.21 0.15 0.16
C VAL A 102 4.54 0.88 0.35
N LEU A 103 4.45 2.20 0.48
CA LEU A 103 5.56 3.06 0.84
C LEU A 103 5.37 3.51 2.29
N THR A 104 6.26 3.08 3.17
CA THR A 104 6.20 3.38 4.60
C THR A 104 7.26 4.42 4.95
N ALA A 105 6.82 5.55 5.51
CA ALA A 105 7.69 6.55 6.11
C ALA A 105 7.63 6.43 7.63
N THR A 106 8.74 6.05 8.25
CA THR A 106 8.85 5.86 9.70
C THR A 106 9.62 7.02 10.31
N PHE A 107 8.99 7.73 11.24
CA PHE A 107 9.57 8.87 11.95
C PHE A 107 9.95 8.47 13.37
N LYS A 108 11.12 8.94 13.84
CA LYS A 108 11.53 8.75 15.24
C LYS A 108 10.61 9.52 16.17
N SER A 109 10.01 8.82 17.13
CA SER A 109 9.03 9.40 18.07
C SER A 109 9.60 10.59 18.86
N GLU A 110 10.87 10.52 19.29
CA GLU A 110 11.57 11.56 20.07
C GLU A 110 11.73 12.89 19.32
N VAL A 111 11.73 12.84 17.99
CA VAL A 111 11.81 14.03 17.13
C VAL A 111 10.42 14.63 16.92
N MET A 112 9.38 13.78 16.93
CA MET A 112 7.99 14.18 16.68
C MET A 112 7.26 14.66 17.94
N PHE A 113 7.51 14.03 19.08
CA PHE A 113 6.77 14.22 20.33
C PHE A 113 7.70 14.24 21.53
N ASP A 114 7.31 14.98 22.57
CA ASP A 114 7.95 14.87 23.88
C ASP A 114 7.46 13.61 24.63
N PHE A 115 8.17 13.26 25.70
CA PHE A 115 7.78 12.15 26.56
C PHE A 115 6.34 12.35 27.04
N ASP A 116 5.56 11.28 26.97
CA ASP A 116 4.16 11.25 27.39
C ASP A 116 3.22 12.27 26.70
N SER A 117 3.64 12.82 25.56
CA SER A 117 2.88 13.84 24.83
C SER A 117 2.38 13.32 23.49
N SER A 118 1.23 13.83 23.05
CA SER A 118 0.69 13.71 21.69
C SER A 118 0.72 15.02 20.91
N THR A 119 1.32 16.06 21.48
CA THR A 119 1.51 17.35 20.82
C THR A 119 2.75 17.30 19.95
N LEU A 120 2.61 17.63 18.67
CA LEU A 120 3.73 17.70 17.74
C LEU A 120 4.72 18.79 18.16
N LYS A 121 6.00 18.45 18.13
CA LYS A 121 7.08 19.42 18.36
C LYS A 121 7.16 20.41 17.20
N PRO A 122 7.65 21.64 17.40
CA PRO A 122 7.80 22.63 16.33
C PRO A 122 8.56 22.10 15.09
N GLY A 123 9.64 21.33 15.31
CA GLY A 123 10.40 20.72 14.21
C GLY A 123 9.63 19.65 13.43
N ALA A 124 8.64 19.00 14.05
CA ALA A 124 7.85 17.95 13.44
C ALA A 124 6.94 18.48 12.33
N TYR A 125 6.42 19.70 12.47
CA TYR A 125 5.61 20.34 11.43
C TYR A 125 6.38 20.48 10.12
N SER A 126 7.67 20.85 10.18
CA SER A 126 8.50 20.96 8.97
C SER A 126 8.69 19.62 8.24
N GLU A 127 8.69 18.50 8.97
CA GLU A 127 8.70 17.16 8.37
C GLU A 127 7.35 16.81 7.75
N MET A 128 6.25 17.15 8.45
CA MET A 128 4.90 16.91 7.95
C MET A 128 4.63 17.72 6.69
N ASP A 129 5.09 18.98 6.61
CA ASP A 129 4.96 19.82 5.41
C ASP A 129 5.68 19.21 4.21
N ARG A 130 6.91 18.69 4.41
CA ARG A 130 7.66 17.99 3.35
C ARG A 130 6.88 16.80 2.80
N VAL A 131 6.30 16.01 3.70
CA VAL A 131 5.49 14.84 3.33
C VAL A 131 4.19 15.28 2.64
N ALA A 132 3.49 16.27 3.19
CA ALA A 132 2.22 16.77 2.69
C ALA A 132 2.33 17.28 1.25
N VAL A 133 3.41 17.98 0.89
CA VAL A 133 3.68 18.42 -0.49
C VAL A 133 3.68 17.23 -1.46
N ILE A 134 4.34 16.13 -1.09
CA ILE A 134 4.38 14.92 -1.92
C ILE A 134 3.01 14.25 -1.95
N LEU A 135 2.35 14.08 -0.80
CA LEU A 135 1.04 13.45 -0.73
C LEU A 135 -0.03 14.20 -1.56
N ASN A 136 0.01 15.53 -1.55
CA ASN A 136 -0.89 16.37 -2.35
C ASN A 136 -0.65 16.24 -3.86
N LYS A 137 0.58 15.95 -4.28
CA LYS A 137 0.91 15.67 -5.69
C LYS A 137 0.39 14.31 -6.15
N TYR A 138 0.11 13.41 -5.21
CA TYR A 138 -0.30 12.04 -5.45
C TYR A 138 -1.68 11.73 -4.80
N PRO A 139 -2.76 12.42 -5.21
CA PRO A 139 -4.08 12.36 -4.56
C PRO A 139 -4.80 11.00 -4.72
N GLN A 140 -4.32 10.12 -5.60
CA GLN A 140 -4.86 8.77 -5.76
C GLN A 140 -4.30 7.78 -4.73
N THR A 141 -3.40 8.23 -3.85
CA THR A 141 -2.77 7.39 -2.83
C THR A 141 -3.56 7.42 -1.53
N THR A 142 -3.96 6.26 -1.02
CA THR A 142 -4.55 6.13 0.31
C THR A 142 -3.46 6.24 1.38
N ILE A 143 -3.63 7.16 2.33
CA ILE A 143 -2.67 7.38 3.42
C ILE A 143 -3.18 6.67 4.68
N ARG A 144 -2.31 5.91 5.33
CA ARG A 144 -2.55 5.32 6.65
C ARG A 144 -1.49 5.85 7.62
N VAL A 145 -1.95 6.36 8.76
CA VAL A 145 -1.09 6.86 9.82
C VAL A 145 -1.19 5.91 11.01
N GLU A 146 -0.05 5.40 11.46
CA GLU A 146 0.04 4.48 12.60
C GLU A 146 0.92 5.13 13.68
N GLY A 147 0.44 5.09 14.92
CA GLY A 147 1.20 5.54 16.09
C GLY A 147 1.72 4.32 16.86
N HIS A 148 2.97 4.42 17.33
CA HIS A 148 3.54 3.43 18.24
C HIS A 148 4.08 4.12 19.49
N THR A 149 3.90 3.48 20.63
CA THR A 149 4.52 3.82 21.92
C THR A 149 5.45 2.70 22.35
N ASP A 150 6.30 2.97 23.34
CA ASP A 150 7.14 1.94 23.93
C ASP A 150 6.30 0.97 24.79
N SER A 151 6.97 -0.03 25.38
CA SER A 151 6.33 -1.05 26.22
C SER A 151 6.19 -0.63 27.69
N LYS A 152 6.45 0.64 28.03
CA LYS A 152 6.31 1.12 29.42
C LYS A 152 4.88 1.58 29.65
N GLY A 153 4.33 1.29 30.83
CA GLY A 153 2.93 1.59 31.15
C GLY A 153 1.96 0.50 30.72
N SER A 154 0.66 0.79 30.81
CA SER A 154 -0.39 -0.17 30.45
C SER A 154 -0.66 -0.17 28.94
N GLU A 155 -1.03 -1.33 28.40
CA GLU A 155 -1.39 -1.48 26.98
C GLU A 155 -2.51 -0.51 26.57
N ALA A 156 -3.55 -0.36 27.40
CA ALA A 156 -4.65 0.55 27.12
C ALA A 156 -4.22 2.02 27.07
N TYR A 157 -3.28 2.41 27.93
CA TYR A 157 -2.71 3.76 27.93
C TYR A 157 -1.91 4.01 26.65
N ASN A 158 -1.04 3.07 26.32
CA ASN A 158 -0.17 3.09 25.14
C ASN A 158 -0.96 3.09 23.83
N GLN A 159 -2.05 2.34 23.77
CA GLN A 159 -2.99 2.36 22.65
C GLN A 159 -3.62 3.76 22.50
N THR A 160 -4.13 4.32 23.58
CA THR A 160 -4.77 5.66 23.58
C THR A 160 -3.77 6.74 23.15
N LEU A 161 -2.54 6.70 23.66
CA LEU A 161 -1.49 7.67 23.32
C LEU A 161 -1.06 7.51 21.86
N SER A 162 -0.92 6.29 21.37
CA SER A 162 -0.61 5.98 19.97
C SER A 162 -1.68 6.53 19.02
N GLU A 163 -2.96 6.33 19.33
CA GLU A 163 -4.09 6.87 18.54
C GLU A 163 -4.09 8.40 18.52
N LYS A 164 -3.86 9.04 19.67
CA LYS A 164 -3.77 10.51 19.74
C LYS A 164 -2.62 11.05 18.90
N ARG A 165 -1.45 10.40 18.93
CA ARG A 165 -0.29 10.77 18.11
C ARG A 165 -0.58 10.60 16.62
N ALA A 166 -1.24 9.51 16.23
CA ALA A 166 -1.65 9.28 14.85
C ALA A 166 -2.66 10.35 14.39
N MET A 167 -3.61 10.77 15.23
CA MET A 167 -4.52 11.86 14.93
C MET A 167 -3.81 13.21 14.79
N ALA A 168 -2.82 13.51 15.65
CA ALA A 168 -2.04 14.74 15.55
C ALA A 168 -1.28 14.82 14.22
N VAL A 169 -0.63 13.72 13.81
CA VAL A 169 0.03 13.61 12.50
C VAL A 169 -0.96 13.76 11.36
N LYS A 170 -2.10 13.06 11.41
CA LYS A 170 -3.14 13.18 10.40
C LYS A 170 -3.59 14.63 10.21
N ASN A 171 -3.85 15.33 11.31
CA ASN A 171 -4.29 16.73 11.28
C ASN A 171 -3.22 17.67 10.74
N ALA A 172 -1.93 17.34 10.90
CA ALA A 172 -0.84 18.13 10.34
C ALA A 172 -0.62 17.88 8.84
N LEU A 173 -1.17 16.80 8.28
CA LEU A 173 -1.07 16.46 6.86
C LEU A 173 -2.26 16.97 6.00
N THR A 174 -3.33 17.43 6.65
CA THR A 174 -4.54 18.00 6.04
C THR A 174 -4.58 19.51 6.19
#